data_AF-A0A1R1J7E2-F1
#
_entry.id   AF-A0A1R1J7E2-F1
#
_cell.length_a   1.000
_cell.length_b   1.000
_cell.length_c   1.000
_cell.angle_alpha   90.00
_cell.angle_beta   90.00
_cell.angle_gamma   90.00
#
_symmetry.space_group_name_H-M   'P 1'
#
loop_
_entity.id
_entity.type
_entity.pdbx_description
1 polymer ?
#
loop_
_entity_poly.entity_id
_entity_poly.type
_entity_poly.pdbx_seq_one_letter_code
_entity_poly.pdbx_strand_id
1 'polypeptide(L)'
;MSMHLYRGFEIYPLIYPHSPTTLQAGHDYDDGFDAAVKICLRGTDSTLTRSLTFRVAGTAPFSSSGAARRASIRYAENIIDTNDGERWTLG
;
A
#
# COMPACT_ATOMS: atom_id res chain seq x y z
N MET A 1 -1.93 6.13 -10.62
CA MET A 1 -2.46 5.56 -9.36
C MET A 1 -3.49 6.50 -8.78
N SER A 2 -4.70 6.04 -8.47
CA SER A 2 -5.66 6.81 -7.67
C SER A 2 -5.45 6.56 -6.17
N MET A 3 -5.38 7.64 -5.40
CA MET A 3 -5.34 7.57 -3.92
C MET A 3 -6.73 7.25 -3.37
N HIS A 4 -6.78 6.62 -2.19
CA HIS A 4 -8.00 6.31 -1.45
C HIS A 4 -8.01 7.08 -0.14
N LEU A 5 -9.13 7.74 0.21
CA LEU A 5 -9.26 8.49 1.47
C LEU A 5 -10.05 7.66 2.47
N TYR A 6 -9.50 7.49 3.67
CA TYR A 6 -10.15 6.73 4.74
C TYR A 6 -9.88 7.36 6.10
N ARG A 7 -10.93 7.76 6.84
CA ARG A 7 -10.85 8.34 8.19
C ARG A 7 -9.83 9.50 8.34
N GLY A 8 -9.67 10.33 7.31
CA GLY A 8 -8.71 11.45 7.31
C GLY A 8 -7.29 11.11 6.83
N PHE A 9 -7.04 9.84 6.50
CA PHE A 9 -5.78 9.38 5.93
C PHE A 9 -5.87 9.25 4.41
N GLU A 10 -4.77 9.56 3.74
CA GLU A 10 -4.56 9.20 2.34
C GLU A 10 -3.86 7.85 2.25
N ILE A 11 -4.42 6.95 1.47
CA ILE A 11 -3.92 5.61 1.23
C ILE A 11 -3.45 5.53 -0.22
N TYR A 12 -2.18 5.18 -0.40
CA TYR A 12 -1.52 5.05 -1.69
C TYR A 12 -1.09 3.59 -1.92
N PRO A 13 -1.88 2.80 -2.68
CA PRO A 13 -1.48 1.48 -3.12
C PRO A 13 -0.22 1.51 -3.99
N LEU A 14 0.78 0.69 -3.64
CA LEU A 14 2.03 0.52 -4.36
C LEU A 14 2.10 -0.92 -4.88
N ILE A 15 1.81 -1.13 -6.15
CA ILE A 15 1.72 -2.46 -6.76
C ILE A 15 2.89 -2.64 -7.73
N TYR A 16 3.62 -3.73 -7.57
CA TYR A 16 4.81 -4.01 -8.38
C TYR A 16 4.87 -5.51 -8.73
N PRO A 17 5.50 -5.87 -9.87
CA PRO A 17 5.71 -7.27 -10.23
C PRO A 17 6.52 -7.99 -9.14
N HIS A 18 6.21 -9.25 -8.86
CA HIS A 18 6.95 -10.04 -7.87
C HIS A 18 8.42 -10.23 -8.27
N SER A 19 8.64 -10.57 -9.54
CA SER A 19 9.98 -10.70 -10.13
C SER A 19 10.36 -9.44 -10.92
N PRO A 20 11.63 -9.01 -10.90
CA PRO A 20 12.09 -7.93 -11.76
C PRO A 20 11.88 -8.32 -13.22
N THR A 21 11.17 -7.48 -13.97
CA THR A 21 11.02 -7.66 -15.42
C THR A 21 12.41 -7.53 -16.05
N THR A 22 13.02 -8.65 -16.48
CA THR A 22 14.28 -8.60 -17.19
C THR A 22 14.03 -8.03 -18.59
N LEU A 23 14.87 -7.10 -19.04
CA LEU A 23 14.69 -6.32 -20.27
C LEU A 23 14.55 -7.17 -21.57
N GLN A 24 14.78 -8.48 -21.50
CA GLN A 24 14.78 -9.42 -22.62
C GLN A 24 13.55 -10.32 -22.71
N ALA A 25 12.76 -10.45 -21.63
CA ALA A 25 11.50 -11.19 -21.65
C ALA A 25 10.37 -10.17 -21.50
N GLY A 26 9.53 -10.05 -22.53
CA GLY A 26 8.34 -9.18 -22.45
C GLY A 26 7.57 -9.50 -21.17
N HIS A 27 7.07 -8.46 -20.49
CA HIS A 27 6.18 -8.46 -19.32
C HIS A 27 5.66 -9.83 -18.82
N ASP A 28 6.55 -10.70 -18.33
CA ASP A 28 6.14 -11.96 -17.71
C ASP A 28 5.64 -11.64 -16.30
N TYR A 29 4.35 -11.34 -16.20
CA TYR A 29 3.64 -11.21 -14.93
C TYR A 29 3.23 -12.58 -14.36
N ASP A 30 3.74 -13.68 -14.92
CA ASP A 30 3.46 -15.05 -14.48
C ASP A 30 3.83 -15.29 -13.01
N ASP A 31 4.86 -14.59 -12.53
CA ASP A 31 5.28 -14.63 -11.12
C ASP A 31 4.36 -13.83 -10.18
N GLY A 32 3.36 -13.14 -10.73
CA GLY A 32 2.38 -12.36 -10.00
C GLY A 32 2.86 -10.98 -9.54
N PHE A 33 2.15 -10.42 -8.57
CA PHE A 33 2.35 -9.06 -8.06
C PHE A 33 2.53 -9.07 -6.55
N ASP A 34 3.43 -8.23 -6.07
CA ASP A 34 3.51 -7.85 -4.67
C ASP A 34 2.82 -6.51 -4.45
N ALA A 35 2.51 -6.23 -3.18
CA ALA A 35 1.90 -4.99 -2.77
C ALA A 35 2.58 -4.38 -1.54
N ALA A 36 2.68 -3.07 -1.57
CA ALA A 36 2.88 -2.23 -0.40
C ALA A 36 1.80 -1.14 -0.38
N VAL A 37 1.71 -0.42 0.72
CA VAL A 37 0.82 0.72 0.87
C VAL A 37 1.50 1.81 1.66
N LYS A 38 1.47 3.04 1.15
CA LYS A 38 1.85 4.23 1.90
C LYS A 38 0.59 4.87 2.47
N ILE A 39 0.59 5.10 3.78
CA ILE A 39 -0.49 5.78 4.49
C ILE A 39 0.04 7.14 4.92
N CYS A 40 -0.61 8.21 4.52
CA CYS A 40 -0.27 9.57 4.91
C CYS A 40 -1.37 10.14 5.80
N LEU A 41 -0.99 10.70 6.95
CA LEU A 41 -1.80 11.60 7.74
C LEU A 41 -1.47 13.03 7.30
N ARG A 42 -2.48 13.77 6.86
CA ARG A 42 -2.34 15.22 6.69
C ARG A 42 -2.43 15.88 8.06
N GLY A 43 -1.35 16.50 8.51
CA GLY A 43 -1.40 17.37 9.70
C GLY A 43 -2.39 18.51 9.51
N THR A 44 -2.98 18.97 10.61
CA THR A 44 -3.85 20.15 10.64
C THR A 44 -3.10 21.44 10.29
N ASP A 45 -1.80 21.45 10.52
CA ASP A 45 -0.89 22.49 10.05
C ASP A 45 -0.17 21.97 8.81
N SER A 46 -0.25 22.74 7.73
CA SER A 46 0.14 22.40 6.34
C SER A 46 1.59 21.92 6.11
N THR A 47 2.37 21.73 7.18
CA THR A 47 3.80 21.46 7.20
C THR A 47 4.17 20.05 7.66
N LEU A 48 3.31 19.32 8.37
CA LEU A 48 3.62 17.97 8.87
C LEU A 48 2.71 16.90 8.25
N THR A 49 3.11 16.36 7.10
CA THR A 49 2.54 15.10 6.60
C THR A 49 3.34 13.94 7.18
N ARG A 50 2.76 13.21 8.13
CA ARG A 50 3.36 11.96 8.62
C ARG A 50 2.97 10.83 7.68
N SER A 51 3.92 10.02 7.24
CA SER A 51 3.61 8.87 6.39
C SER A 51 4.44 7.67 6.75
N LEU A 52 3.83 6.49 6.76
CA LEU A 52 4.53 5.21 6.83
C LEU A 52 4.16 4.35 5.62
N THR A 53 5.11 3.52 5.21
CA THR A 53 4.91 2.54 4.14
C THR A 53 4.99 1.15 4.72
N PHE A 54 3.98 0.33 4.42
CA PHE A 54 3.89 -1.05 4.90
C PHE A 54 3.87 -2.00 3.72
N ARG A 55 4.65 -3.08 3.80
CA ARG A 55 4.49 -4.20 2.87
C ARG A 55 3.28 -5.02 3.25
N VAL A 56 2.48 -5.38 2.24
CA VAL A 56 1.33 -6.28 2.41
C VAL A 56 1.88 -7.70 2.28
N ALA A 57 2.19 -8.31 3.42
CA ALA A 57 2.70 -9.67 3.45
C ALA A 57 1.58 -10.67 3.09
N GLY A 58 1.82 -11.50 2.08
CA GLY A 58 1.03 -12.69 1.78
C GLY A 58 1.89 -13.95 1.85
N THR A 59 1.26 -15.12 1.88
CA THR A 59 1.97 -16.41 1.75
C THR A 59 2.44 -16.67 0.32
N ALA A 60 1.89 -15.94 -0.66
CA ALA A 60 2.23 -16.01 -2.07
C ALA A 60 1.94 -14.65 -2.75
N PRO A 61 2.55 -14.37 -3.91
CA PRO A 61 2.21 -13.19 -4.72
C PRO A 61 0.75 -13.18 -5.15
N PHE A 62 0.22 -11.98 -5.41
CA PHE A 62 -1.13 -11.80 -5.94
C PHE A 62 -1.17 -12.13 -7.43
N SER A 63 -2.18 -12.88 -7.87
CA SER A 63 -2.38 -13.25 -9.27
C SER A 63 -2.71 -12.08 -10.20
N SER A 64 -3.02 -10.90 -9.66
CA SER A 64 -3.29 -9.70 -10.46
C SER A 64 -3.00 -8.42 -9.68
N SER A 65 -2.64 -7.37 -10.41
CA SER A 65 -2.47 -6.02 -9.86
C SER A 65 -3.74 -5.49 -9.20
N GLY A 66 -4.91 -5.86 -9.71
CA GLY A 66 -6.21 -5.51 -9.11
C GLY A 66 -6.44 -6.18 -7.75
N ALA A 67 -6.07 -7.46 -7.60
CA ALA A 67 -6.14 -8.16 -6.32
C ALA A 67 -5.15 -7.55 -5.31
N ALA A 68 -3.91 -7.31 -5.75
CA ALA A 68 -2.87 -6.66 -4.96
C ALA A 68 -3.31 -5.26 -4.46
N ARG A 69 -3.97 -4.47 -5.32
CA ARG A 69 -4.52 -3.15 -4.98
C ARG A 69 -5.63 -3.23 -3.94
N ARG A 70 -6.57 -4.17 -4.05
CA ARG A 70 -7.63 -4.32 -3.05
C ARG A 70 -7.07 -4.77 -1.71
N ALA A 71 -6.11 -5.69 -1.74
CA ALA A 71 -5.44 -6.17 -0.53
C ALA A 71 -4.69 -5.05 0.20
N SER A 72 -3.99 -4.18 -0.55
CA SER A 72 -3.25 -3.06 0.04
C SER A 72 -4.15 -1.98 0.66
N ILE A 73 -5.29 -1.69 0.03
CA ILE A 73 -6.30 -0.79 0.61
C ILE A 73 -6.85 -1.39 1.91
N ARG A 74 -7.28 -2.65 1.89
CA ARG A 74 -7.84 -3.33 3.07
C ARG A 74 -6.84 -3.43 4.21
N TYR A 75 -5.58 -3.68 3.89
CA TYR A 75 -4.50 -3.73 4.88
C TYR A 75 -4.31 -2.36 5.56
N ALA A 76 -4.33 -1.27 4.79
CA ALA A 76 -4.23 0.08 5.34
C ALA A 76 -5.44 0.46 6.21
N GLU A 77 -6.66 0.16 5.77
CA GLU A 77 -7.88 0.37 6.55
C GLU A 77 -7.79 -0.35 7.90
N ASN A 78 -7.33 -1.61 7.91
CA ASN A 78 -7.15 -2.38 9.14
C ASN A 78 -6.10 -1.78 10.09
N ILE A 79 -4.99 -1.25 9.57
CA ILE A 79 -3.98 -0.54 10.39
C ILE A 79 -4.60 0.69 11.04
N ILE A 80 -5.33 1.50 10.25
CA ILE A 80 -5.97 2.73 10.72
C ILE A 80 -7.01 2.39 11.79
N ASP A 81 -7.81 1.35 11.60
CA ASP A 81 -8.84 0.95 12.56
C ASP A 81 -8.24 0.37 13.85
N THR A 82 -7.21 -0.48 13.76
CA THR A 82 -6.57 -1.10 14.94
C THR A 82 -5.86 -0.08 15.83
N ASN A 83 -5.36 1.02 15.26
CA ASN A 83 -4.57 2.02 15.97
C ASN A 83 -5.34 3.31 16.25
N ASP A 84 -6.66 3.28 16.10
CA ASP A 84 -7.57 4.41 16.25
C ASP A 84 -7.10 5.68 15.51
N GLY A 85 -6.77 5.51 14.23
CA GLY A 85 -6.25 6.58 13.39
C GLY A 85 -4.73 6.74 13.50
N GLU A 86 -4.19 7.08 14.66
CA GLU A 86 -2.86 7.74 14.69
C GLU A 86 -1.81 7.11 15.63
N ARG A 87 -2.16 6.12 16.45
CA ARG A 87 -1.23 5.64 17.50
C ARG A 87 0.07 5.03 16.95
N TRP A 88 0.08 4.59 15.70
CA TRP A 88 1.27 4.09 15.00
C TRP A 88 2.25 5.19 14.56
N THR A 89 1.89 6.47 14.67
CA THR A 89 2.71 7.61 14.25
C THR A 89 3.46 8.31 15.40
N LEU A 90 3.41 7.75 16.62
CA LEU A 90 3.99 8.31 17.84
C LEU A 90 5.34 7.69 18.23
N GLY A 91 5.89 6.80 17.39
CA GLY A 91 7.18 6.12 17.62
C GLY A 91 8.35 6.78 16.90
#